data_AF-A0A960YD78-F1
#
_entry.id   AF-A0A960YD78-F1
#
_cell.length_a   1.000
_cell.length_b   1.000
_cell.length_c   1.000
_cell.angle_alpha   90.00
_cell.angle_beta   90.00
_cell.angle_gamma   90.00
#
_symmetry.space_group_name_H-M   'P 1'
#
loop_
_entity.id
_entity.type
_entity.pdbx_description
1 polymer ?
#
loop_
_entity_poly.entity_id
_entity_poly.type
_entity_poly.pdbx_seq_one_letter_code
_entity_poly.pdbx_strand_id
1 'polypeptide(L)'
;MNFLYFITLLLGICSYTFSDTLTLKDGETIDDVQVTFRGSKAIVVYSDGSTKSFEEDKIKNLTPKPVSWAVKKAKPEEKEKAEKEEEERVENTLANYKEWISGGLGGNFGLGLSLISPTGLTMKYLFNDKLSFEASLGLGLESQSHHIHGVLLYNFMQLSQTPKINLYFGGGLVMNSQNDKVEGIEKLWKKDGRINAPGFRFPVGISLFVNESFELFGDLSLNMFLVGSNSVRLNAAIGGRYYF
;
A
#
# COMPACT_ATOMS: atom_id res chain seq x y z
N MET A 1 23.35 0.78 -13.09
CA MET A 1 22.50 -0.29 -12.51
C MET A 1 21.48 0.41 -11.63
N ASN A 2 20.26 0.61 -12.14
CA ASN A 2 19.33 1.63 -11.63
C ASN A 2 18.43 1.12 -10.50
N PHE A 3 18.30 1.95 -9.45
CA PHE A 3 17.53 1.75 -8.21
C PHE A 3 16.04 1.43 -8.43
N LEU A 4 15.51 1.67 -9.64
CA LEU A 4 14.14 1.34 -10.04
C LEU A 4 13.90 -0.18 -10.20
N TYR A 5 14.94 -1.00 -10.37
CA TYR A 5 14.80 -2.46 -10.50
C TYR A 5 14.52 -3.17 -9.16
N PHE A 6 14.85 -2.56 -8.03
CA PHE A 6 14.86 -3.25 -6.73
C PHE A 6 13.52 -3.17 -5.98
N ILE A 7 12.69 -2.15 -6.28
CA ILE A 7 11.38 -1.96 -5.61
C ILE A 7 10.28 -2.79 -6.30
N THR A 8 10.46 -3.15 -7.57
CA THR A 8 9.45 -3.86 -8.39
C THR A 8 9.34 -5.36 -8.08
N LEU A 9 10.35 -5.96 -7.43
CA LEU A 9 10.39 -7.41 -7.19
C LEU A 9 9.46 -7.88 -6.05
N LEU A 10 8.97 -6.98 -5.18
CA LEU A 10 8.35 -7.38 -3.91
C LEU A 10 6.83 -7.60 -3.93
N LEU A 11 6.12 -7.27 -5.02
CA LEU A 11 4.64 -7.29 -5.05
C LEU A 11 4.01 -8.26 -6.05
N GLY A 12 4.79 -9.08 -6.77
CA GLY A 12 4.30 -10.27 -7.47
C GLY A 12 3.25 -10.07 -8.59
N ILE A 13 2.81 -8.84 -8.89
CA ILE A 13 1.87 -8.54 -9.96
C ILE A 13 2.23 -7.18 -10.58
N CYS A 14 3.26 -7.17 -11.43
CA CYS A 14 3.48 -6.06 -12.36
C CYS A 14 3.16 -6.55 -13.77
N SER A 15 1.99 -6.15 -14.29
CA SER A 15 1.64 -6.32 -15.69
C SER A 15 2.12 -5.08 -16.43
N TYR A 16 3.18 -5.19 -17.21
CA TYR A 16 3.55 -4.18 -18.20
C TYR A 16 3.10 -4.68 -19.57
N THR A 17 2.57 -3.80 -20.41
CA THR A 17 2.14 -4.13 -21.77
C THR A 17 2.89 -3.22 -22.73
N PHE A 18 3.75 -3.78 -23.57
CA PHE A 18 4.47 -3.07 -24.63
C PHE A 18 4.16 -3.70 -25.99
N SER A 19 4.22 -2.92 -27.08
CA SER A 19 4.19 -3.44 -28.45
C SER A 19 5.63 -3.63 -28.90
N ASP A 20 6.09 -4.88 -28.82
CA ASP A 20 7.52 -5.19 -28.93
C ASP A 20 7.80 -6.25 -29.99
N THR A 21 9.07 -6.32 -30.37
CA THR A 21 9.67 -7.51 -30.98
C THR A 21 10.25 -8.36 -29.86
N LEU A 22 9.70 -9.57 -29.68
CA LEU A 22 10.18 -10.58 -28.75
C LEU A 22 11.17 -11.51 -29.46
N THR A 23 12.41 -11.59 -28.98
CA THR A 23 13.39 -12.57 -29.47
C THR A 23 13.56 -13.68 -28.44
N LEU A 24 13.31 -14.92 -28.85
CA LEU A 24 13.52 -16.12 -28.04
C LEU A 24 14.96 -16.63 -28.15
N LYS A 25 15.39 -17.48 -27.21
CA LYS A 25 16.76 -18.01 -27.15
C LYS A 25 17.11 -18.95 -28.30
N ASP A 26 16.11 -19.62 -28.88
CA ASP A 26 16.28 -20.44 -30.09
C ASP A 26 16.45 -19.59 -31.37
N GLY A 27 16.33 -18.27 -31.25
CA GLY A 27 16.46 -17.32 -32.36
C GLY A 27 15.13 -16.96 -33.02
N GLU A 28 14.01 -17.55 -32.61
CA GLU A 28 12.69 -17.15 -33.09
C GLU A 28 12.41 -15.69 -32.69
N THR A 29 11.99 -14.90 -33.66
CA THR A 29 11.64 -13.48 -33.46
C THR A 29 10.17 -13.30 -33.77
N ILE A 30 9.42 -12.82 -32.78
CA ILE A 30 7.99 -12.62 -32.85
C ILE A 30 7.74 -11.11 -32.78
N ASP A 31 7.16 -10.59 -33.86
CA ASP A 31 6.87 -9.18 -34.01
C ASP A 31 5.43 -8.84 -33.65
N ASP A 32 5.21 -7.60 -33.24
CA ASP A 32 3.88 -7.02 -33.02
C ASP A 32 3.08 -7.78 -31.96
N VAL A 33 3.74 -7.99 -30.82
CA VAL A 33 3.17 -8.71 -29.68
C VAL A 33 3.04 -7.80 -28.47
N GLN A 34 1.99 -8.05 -27.69
CA GLN A 34 1.85 -7.54 -26.34
C GLN A 34 2.35 -8.58 -25.33
N VAL A 35 3.38 -8.22 -24.57
CA VAL A 35 3.98 -9.15 -23.60
C VAL A 35 3.65 -8.71 -22.18
N THR A 36 2.95 -9.55 -21.41
CA THR A 36 2.61 -9.36 -20.00
C THR A 36 3.34 -10.38 -19.14
N PHE A 37 4.09 -9.95 -18.12
CA PHE A 37 4.76 -10.85 -17.18
C PHE A 37 3.87 -11.21 -15.98
N ARG A 38 3.81 -12.50 -15.62
CA ARG A 38 3.14 -13.03 -14.42
C ARG A 38 4.03 -14.08 -13.76
N GLY A 39 4.78 -13.67 -12.72
CA GLY A 39 5.78 -14.53 -12.10
C GLY A 39 6.90 -14.86 -13.09
N SER A 40 7.25 -16.15 -13.23
CA SER A 40 8.28 -16.63 -14.18
C SER A 40 7.78 -16.78 -15.63
N LYS A 41 6.55 -16.37 -15.93
CA LYS A 41 5.92 -16.56 -17.24
C LYS A 41 5.67 -15.23 -17.94
N ALA A 42 6.04 -15.17 -19.21
CA ALA A 42 5.60 -14.15 -20.14
C ALA A 42 4.37 -14.64 -20.90
N ILE A 43 3.28 -13.88 -20.86
CA ILE A 43 2.07 -14.08 -21.66
C ILE A 43 2.17 -13.13 -22.86
N VAL A 44 2.22 -13.70 -24.04
CA VAL A 44 2.38 -13.00 -25.31
C VAL A 44 1.05 -13.05 -26.04
N VAL A 45 0.45 -11.89 -26.29
CA VAL A 45 -0.77 -11.71 -27.08
C VAL A 45 -0.36 -11.25 -28.47
N TYR A 46 -0.76 -12.00 -29.49
CA TYR A 46 -0.47 -11.74 -30.89
C TYR A 46 -1.49 -10.75 -31.47
N SER A 47 -1.17 -10.15 -32.61
CA SER A 47 -2.06 -9.23 -33.32
C SER A 47 -3.37 -9.87 -33.80
N ASP A 48 -3.41 -11.19 -33.97
CA ASP A 48 -4.64 -11.95 -34.25
C ASP A 48 -5.49 -12.26 -32.99
N GLY A 49 -5.05 -11.80 -31.81
CA GLY A 49 -5.70 -12.02 -30.52
C GLY A 49 -5.40 -13.38 -29.88
N SER A 50 -4.64 -14.26 -30.56
CA SER A 50 -4.18 -15.50 -29.95
C SER A 50 -3.19 -15.22 -28.81
N THR A 51 -3.03 -16.17 -27.90
CA THR A 51 -2.12 -16.03 -26.76
C THR A 51 -1.20 -17.23 -26.65
N LYS A 52 0.07 -17.00 -26.34
CA LYS A 52 1.02 -18.05 -25.94
C LYS A 52 1.76 -17.65 -24.68
N SER A 53 2.08 -18.63 -23.84
CA SER A 53 2.90 -18.41 -22.66
C SER A 53 4.30 -18.98 -22.87
N PHE A 54 5.30 -18.22 -22.47
CA PHE A 54 6.70 -18.60 -22.47
C PHE A 54 7.24 -18.51 -21.05
N GLU A 55 8.12 -19.43 -20.67
CA GLU A 55 8.95 -19.25 -19.47
C GLU A 55 9.96 -18.12 -19.73
N GLU A 56 10.21 -17.29 -18.72
CA GLU A 56 11.10 -16.12 -18.80
C GLU A 56 12.50 -16.50 -19.28
N ASP A 57 12.97 -17.69 -18.90
CA ASP A 57 14.27 -18.22 -19.31
C ASP A 57 14.37 -18.51 -20.81
N LYS A 58 13.26 -18.54 -21.55
CA LYS A 58 13.26 -18.69 -23.02
C LYS A 58 13.37 -17.36 -23.74
N ILE A 59 13.19 -16.24 -23.05
CA ILE A 59 13.26 -14.90 -23.65
C ILE A 59 14.71 -14.45 -23.68
N LYS A 60 15.19 -14.07 -24.86
CA LYS A 60 16.55 -13.54 -25.05
C LYS A 60 16.56 -12.01 -24.94
N ASN A 61 15.63 -11.35 -25.62
CA ASN A 61 15.53 -9.90 -25.62
C ASN A 61 14.09 -9.43 -25.92
N LEU A 62 13.73 -8.27 -25.38
CA LEU A 62 12.53 -7.51 -25.74
C LEU A 62 12.98 -6.18 -26.29
N THR A 63 12.69 -5.93 -27.56
CA THR A 63 13.04 -4.66 -28.20
C THR A 63 11.77 -3.86 -28.44
N PRO A 64 11.60 -2.70 -27.79
CA PRO A 64 10.48 -1.83 -28.07
C PRO A 64 10.50 -1.43 -29.52
N LYS A 65 9.41 -1.71 -30.24
CA LYS A 65 9.25 -1.14 -31.58
C LYS A 65 8.82 0.31 -31.38
N PRO A 66 9.60 1.30 -31.83
CA PRO A 66 9.08 2.66 -31.91
C PRO A 66 7.85 2.62 -32.81
N VAL A 67 6.73 3.18 -32.33
CA VAL A 67 5.41 3.19 -32.99
C VAL A 67 5.46 3.76 -34.43
N SER A 68 6.55 4.47 -34.76
CA SER A 68 6.80 5.13 -36.05
C SER A 68 6.83 4.23 -37.31
N TRP A 69 6.88 2.90 -37.20
CA TRP A 69 6.93 2.03 -38.39
C TRP A 69 5.58 1.80 -39.07
N ALA A 70 4.47 1.79 -38.30
CA ALA A 70 3.11 1.68 -38.85
C ALA A 70 2.71 2.92 -39.68
N VAL A 71 3.36 4.05 -39.41
CA VAL A 71 3.10 5.35 -40.04
C VAL A 71 3.75 5.50 -41.42
N LYS A 72 4.76 4.69 -41.76
CA LYS A 72 5.54 4.87 -43.02
C LYS A 72 4.83 4.42 -44.30
N LYS A 73 3.68 3.74 -44.23
CA LYS A 73 2.91 3.30 -45.40
C LYS A 73 1.49 3.87 -45.48
N ALA A 74 1.06 4.62 -44.47
CA ALA A 74 -0.25 5.25 -44.43
C ALA A 74 -0.28 6.45 -45.39
N LYS A 75 -1.43 6.68 -46.04
CA LYS A 75 -1.62 7.92 -46.81
C LYS A 75 -1.47 9.12 -45.85
N PRO A 76 -1.05 10.31 -46.34
CA PRO A 76 -0.83 11.48 -45.48
C PRO A 76 -2.01 11.80 -44.56
N GLU A 77 -3.24 11.58 -45.03
CA GLU A 77 -4.49 11.78 -44.28
C GLU A 77 -4.68 10.78 -43.12
N GLU A 78 -4.25 9.53 -43.30
CA GLU A 78 -4.33 8.48 -42.25
C GLU A 78 -3.25 8.68 -41.18
N LYS A 79 -2.10 9.25 -41.57
CA LYS A 79 -1.02 9.59 -40.65
C LYS A 79 -1.43 10.68 -39.66
N GLU A 80 -2.06 11.76 -40.13
CA GLU A 80 -2.51 12.85 -39.24
C GLU A 80 -3.56 12.36 -38.24
N LYS A 81 -4.46 11.46 -38.68
CA LYS A 81 -5.46 10.87 -37.79
C LYS A 81 -4.84 9.98 -36.71
N ALA A 82 -3.89 9.12 -37.09
CA ALA A 82 -3.19 8.25 -36.14
C ALA A 82 -2.36 9.04 -35.10
N GLU A 83 -1.68 10.12 -35.53
CA GLU A 83 -0.93 10.99 -34.62
C GLU A 83 -1.86 11.67 -33.60
N LYS A 84 -3.04 12.16 -34.02
CA LYS A 84 -4.04 12.75 -33.10
C LYS A 84 -4.62 11.72 -32.12
N GLU A 85 -4.97 10.52 -32.59
CA GLU A 85 -5.46 9.44 -31.72
C GLU A 85 -4.40 9.00 -30.69
N GLU A 86 -3.13 8.99 -31.08
CA GLU A 86 -2.02 8.65 -30.17
C GLU A 86 -1.77 9.77 -29.14
N GLU A 87 -1.80 11.04 -29.55
CA GLU A 87 -1.74 12.18 -28.63
C GLU A 87 -2.89 12.13 -27.60
N GLU A 88 -4.13 11.90 -28.05
CA GLU A 88 -5.29 11.77 -27.16
C GLU A 88 -5.16 10.56 -26.22
N ARG A 89 -4.62 9.43 -26.71
CA ARG A 89 -4.37 8.24 -25.89
C ARG A 89 -3.30 8.52 -24.82
N VAL A 90 -2.22 9.20 -25.18
CA VAL A 90 -1.13 9.56 -24.26
C VAL A 90 -1.65 10.56 -23.24
N GLU A 91 -2.42 11.56 -23.64
CA GLU A 91 -3.01 12.55 -22.74
C GLU A 91 -3.98 11.89 -21.74
N ASN A 92 -4.87 11.00 -22.20
CA ASN A 92 -5.75 10.23 -21.32
C ASN A 92 -4.98 9.30 -20.38
N THR A 93 -3.89 8.67 -20.84
CA THR A 93 -3.03 7.83 -20.00
C THR A 93 -2.31 8.67 -18.94
N LEU A 94 -1.81 9.85 -19.31
CA LEU A 94 -1.18 10.79 -18.38
C LEU A 94 -2.19 11.39 -17.40
N ALA A 95 -3.44 11.62 -17.82
CA ALA A 95 -4.52 12.06 -16.95
C ALA A 95 -4.85 10.99 -15.91
N ASN A 96 -5.00 9.73 -16.32
CA ASN A 96 -5.19 8.61 -15.40
C ASN A 96 -3.98 8.38 -14.48
N TYR A 97 -2.76 8.58 -14.97
CA TYR A 97 -1.55 8.44 -14.17
C TYR A 97 -1.39 9.60 -13.18
N LYS A 98 -1.75 10.82 -13.59
CA LYS A 98 -1.86 11.96 -12.70
C LYS A 98 -2.93 11.71 -11.66
N GLU A 99 -4.13 11.27 -12.02
CA GLU A 99 -5.21 10.91 -11.09
C GLU A 99 -4.80 9.76 -10.14
N TRP A 100 -3.97 8.82 -10.58
CA TRP A 100 -3.40 7.79 -9.72
C TRP A 100 -2.32 8.33 -8.76
N ILE A 101 -1.54 9.33 -9.19
CA ILE A 101 -0.59 10.06 -8.35
C ILE A 101 -1.32 11.12 -7.48
N SER A 102 -2.49 11.58 -7.89
CA SER A 102 -3.17 12.77 -7.38
C SER A 102 -4.57 12.53 -6.84
N GLY A 103 -5.05 11.30 -6.76
CA GLY A 103 -6.31 10.92 -6.10
C GLY A 103 -6.08 10.65 -4.62
N GLY A 104 -5.86 11.65 -3.76
CA GLY A 104 -6.37 13.01 -3.79
C GLY A 104 -5.34 14.02 -3.29
N LEU A 105 -5.71 15.30 -3.19
CA LEU A 105 -4.85 16.37 -2.66
C LEU A 105 -4.42 16.22 -1.17
N GLY A 106 -4.73 15.09 -0.54
CA GLY A 106 -4.13 14.65 0.73
C GLY A 106 -3.10 13.56 0.44
N GLY A 107 -1.83 13.81 0.72
CA GLY A 107 -0.80 12.80 0.51
C GLY A 107 -0.91 11.61 1.45
N ASN A 108 0.03 10.68 1.33
CA ASN A 108 -0.06 9.37 1.96
C ASN A 108 0.16 9.38 3.48
N PHE A 109 0.53 10.52 4.07
CA PHE A 109 0.80 10.60 5.50
C PHE A 109 -0.30 11.39 6.21
N GLY A 110 -0.96 10.74 7.16
CA GLY A 110 -1.96 11.33 8.04
C GLY A 110 -1.39 11.56 9.44
N LEU A 111 -1.64 12.74 10.01
CA LEU A 111 -1.37 13.07 11.41
C LEU A 111 -2.65 13.48 12.11
N GLY A 112 -2.85 13.05 13.35
CA GLY A 112 -4.10 13.28 14.05
C GLY A 112 -4.07 13.03 15.54
N LEU A 113 -5.28 13.01 16.09
CA LEU A 113 -5.54 12.76 17.51
C LEU A 113 -6.51 11.59 17.68
N SER A 114 -6.26 10.79 18.71
CA SER A 114 -7.16 9.74 19.20
C SER A 114 -7.66 10.10 20.60
N LEU A 115 -8.89 9.69 20.90
CA LEU A 115 -9.58 9.84 22.18
C LEU A 115 -9.86 8.45 22.78
N ILE A 116 -10.19 8.42 24.07
CA ILE A 116 -10.48 7.22 24.87
C ILE A 116 -9.19 6.48 25.26
N SER A 117 -8.75 5.46 24.50
CA SER A 117 -7.57 4.67 24.88
C SER A 117 -6.91 3.96 23.69
N PRO A 118 -5.72 4.40 23.23
CA PRO A 118 -4.94 5.52 23.75
C PRO A 118 -5.55 6.90 23.41
N THR A 119 -5.49 7.84 24.35
CA THR A 119 -5.73 9.26 24.04
C THR A 119 -4.39 9.92 23.70
N GLY A 120 -4.23 10.49 22.51
CA GLY A 120 -2.97 11.14 22.13
C GLY A 120 -2.77 11.35 20.64
N LEU A 121 -1.51 11.41 20.21
CA LEU A 121 -1.14 11.61 18.81
C LEU A 121 -1.20 10.28 18.06
N THR A 122 -1.72 10.31 16.84
CA THR A 122 -1.73 9.18 15.91
C THR A 122 -1.17 9.64 14.57
N MET A 123 -0.43 8.77 13.91
CA MET A 123 0.03 8.93 12.55
C MET A 123 -0.26 7.68 11.76
N LYS A 124 -0.58 7.84 10.47
CA LYS A 124 -0.84 6.72 9.56
C LYS A 124 -0.22 7.00 8.20
N TYR A 125 0.47 6.03 7.65
CA TYR A 125 1.05 6.09 6.32
C TYR A 125 0.35 5.08 5.42
N LEU A 126 -0.21 5.54 4.31
CA LEU A 126 -0.88 4.72 3.29
C LEU A 126 0.16 4.24 2.28
N PHE A 127 0.38 2.92 2.19
CA PHE A 127 1.22 2.36 1.13
C PHE A 127 0.42 2.22 -0.18
N ASN A 128 -0.87 1.90 -0.05
CA ASN A 128 -1.85 1.79 -1.12
C ASN A 128 -3.26 1.74 -0.51
N ASP A 129 -4.30 1.50 -1.32
CA ASP A 129 -5.68 1.40 -0.86
C ASP A 129 -5.95 0.26 0.14
N LYS A 130 -5.09 -0.77 0.16
CA LYS A 130 -5.28 -1.96 1.00
C LYS A 130 -4.38 -1.98 2.22
N LEU A 131 -3.18 -1.44 2.14
CA LEU A 131 -2.15 -1.58 3.17
C LEU A 131 -1.73 -0.22 3.72
N SER A 132 -1.65 -0.12 5.04
CA SER A 132 -1.14 1.07 5.72
C SER A 132 -0.36 0.69 6.99
N PHE A 133 0.48 1.61 7.45
CA PHE A 133 1.16 1.52 8.75
C PHE A 133 0.63 2.62 9.66
N GLU A 134 0.27 2.28 10.89
CA GLU A 134 -0.20 3.22 11.90
C GLU A 134 0.73 3.20 13.11
N ALA A 135 1.04 4.38 13.65
CA ALA A 135 1.74 4.53 14.91
C ALA A 135 1.02 5.55 15.80
N SER A 136 1.12 5.38 17.12
CA SER A 136 0.50 6.30 18.07
C SER A 136 1.32 6.46 19.34
N LEU A 137 1.24 7.67 19.90
CA LEU A 137 1.77 8.05 21.20
C LEU A 137 0.61 8.55 22.05
N GLY A 138 0.20 7.71 22.99
CA GLY A 138 -0.90 7.94 23.93
C GLY A 138 -0.43 8.32 25.32
N LEU A 139 -1.18 9.20 25.96
CA LEU A 139 -1.11 9.52 27.38
C LEU A 139 -2.40 9.04 28.06
N GLY A 140 -2.26 8.24 29.11
CA GLY A 140 -3.37 7.87 29.98
C GLY A 140 -3.69 9.02 30.93
N LEU A 141 -4.89 9.59 30.80
CA LEU A 141 -5.35 10.74 31.59
C LEU A 141 -5.36 10.47 33.09
N GLU A 142 -5.65 9.24 33.51
CA GLU A 142 -5.87 8.90 34.92
C GLU A 142 -4.64 8.27 35.61
N SER A 143 -3.76 7.61 34.85
CA SER A 143 -2.69 6.75 35.41
C SER A 143 -1.26 7.19 35.08
N GLN A 144 -1.07 8.35 34.43
CA GLN A 144 0.22 8.76 33.84
C GLN A 144 0.86 7.65 32.98
N SER A 145 0.03 6.77 32.42
CA SER A 145 0.53 5.70 31.56
C SER A 145 0.91 6.27 30.20
N HIS A 146 1.98 5.74 29.64
CA HIS A 146 2.40 6.09 28.28
C HIS A 146 2.18 4.87 27.40
N HIS A 147 1.54 5.07 26.26
CA HIS A 147 1.20 3.99 25.34
C HIS A 147 1.78 4.30 23.97
N ILE A 148 2.76 3.53 23.52
CA ILE A 148 3.29 3.63 22.16
C ILE A 148 2.95 2.35 21.40
N HIS A 149 2.50 2.48 20.16
CA HIS A 149 2.31 1.31 19.30
C HIS A 149 2.66 1.61 17.85
N GLY A 150 2.93 0.54 17.11
CA GLY A 150 3.11 0.53 15.66
C GLY A 150 2.48 -0.73 15.08
N VAL A 151 1.56 -0.58 14.12
CA VAL A 151 0.76 -1.66 13.55
C VAL A 151 0.66 -1.56 12.04
N LEU A 152 0.68 -2.71 11.36
CA LEU A 152 0.31 -2.81 9.96
C LEU A 152 -1.19 -3.08 9.87
N LEU A 153 -1.89 -2.32 9.03
CA LEU A 153 -3.32 -2.40 8.83
C LEU A 153 -3.63 -2.84 7.40
N TYR A 154 -4.60 -3.73 7.27
CA TYR A 154 -5.14 -4.21 6.01
C TYR A 154 -6.63 -3.85 5.88
N ASN A 155 -6.96 -3.02 4.89
CA ASN A 155 -8.32 -2.68 4.51
C ASN A 155 -8.91 -3.86 3.72
N PHE A 156 -9.73 -4.67 4.38
CA PHE A 156 -10.27 -5.90 3.80
C PHE A 156 -11.60 -5.71 3.09
N MET A 157 -12.32 -4.63 3.40
CA MET A 157 -13.63 -4.36 2.83
C MET A 157 -13.86 -2.85 2.71
N GLN A 158 -14.29 -2.41 1.55
CA GLN A 158 -14.75 -1.06 1.31
C GLN A 158 -16.29 -1.05 1.27
N LEU A 159 -16.91 -0.40 2.26
CA LEU A 159 -18.37 -0.35 2.40
C LEU A 159 -19.00 0.70 1.47
N SER A 160 -18.25 1.75 1.12
CA SER A 160 -18.72 2.84 0.26
C SER A 160 -17.55 3.50 -0.48
N GLN A 161 -17.80 3.97 -1.70
CA GLN A 161 -16.85 4.77 -2.49
C GLN A 161 -16.92 6.25 -2.15
N THR A 162 -18.13 6.79 -1.94
CA THR A 162 -18.34 8.21 -1.67
C THR A 162 -19.43 8.39 -0.61
N PRO A 163 -19.09 8.68 0.67
CA PRO A 163 -17.74 8.83 1.20
C PRO A 163 -16.98 7.50 1.25
N LYS A 164 -15.64 7.54 1.22
CA LYS A 164 -14.78 6.34 1.26
C LYS A 164 -14.80 5.77 2.68
N ILE A 165 -15.50 4.64 2.84
CA ILE A 165 -15.62 3.92 4.12
C ILE A 165 -14.93 2.58 4.00
N ASN A 166 -13.92 2.35 4.84
CA ASN A 166 -13.14 1.12 4.87
C ASN A 166 -13.25 0.44 6.23
N LEU A 167 -13.41 -0.89 6.21
CA LEU A 167 -13.15 -1.74 7.36
C LEU A 167 -11.73 -2.28 7.26
N TYR A 168 -11.03 -2.27 8.39
CA TYR A 168 -9.66 -2.74 8.48
C TYR A 168 -9.44 -3.63 9.69
N PHE A 169 -8.44 -4.50 9.59
CA PHE A 169 -7.84 -5.18 10.72
C PHE A 169 -6.32 -5.08 10.62
N GLY A 170 -5.61 -5.39 11.70
CA GLY A 170 -4.15 -5.32 11.67
C GLY A 170 -3.46 -6.11 12.75
N GLY A 171 -2.15 -5.92 12.79
CA GLY A 171 -1.27 -6.54 13.77
C GLY A 171 0.02 -5.74 13.93
N GLY A 172 0.54 -5.69 15.15
CA GLY A 172 1.84 -5.09 15.40
C GLY A 172 2.23 -5.14 16.87
N LEU A 173 3.08 -4.18 17.26
CA LEU A 173 3.68 -4.11 18.58
C LEU A 173 3.13 -2.93 19.39
N VAL A 174 3.04 -3.13 20.69
CA VAL A 174 2.63 -2.12 21.66
C VAL A 174 3.59 -2.15 22.84
N MET A 175 3.89 -0.98 23.40
CA MET A 175 4.58 -0.85 24.67
C MET A 175 3.76 0.08 25.57
N ASN A 176 3.48 -0.39 26.78
CA ASN A 176 2.74 0.36 27.78
C ASN A 176 3.59 0.56 29.02
N SER A 177 3.74 1.80 29.48
CA SER A 177 4.41 2.14 30.74
C SER A 177 3.36 2.31 31.83
N GLN A 178 3.41 1.49 32.87
CA GLN A 178 2.49 1.56 34.02
C GLN A 178 3.23 1.75 35.34
N ASN A 179 2.60 2.49 36.25
CA ASN A 179 3.07 2.69 37.63
C ASN A 179 2.51 1.58 38.54
N ASP A 180 2.78 0.31 38.23
CA ASP A 180 2.28 -0.80 39.04
C ASP A 180 3.32 -1.26 40.08
N LYS A 181 2.82 -1.54 41.29
CA LYS A 181 3.56 -2.32 42.28
C LYS A 181 3.66 -3.74 41.73
N VAL A 182 4.89 -4.22 41.62
CA VAL A 182 5.17 -5.49 40.98
C VAL A 182 6.15 -6.28 41.81
N GLU A 183 5.84 -7.56 41.90
CA GLU A 183 6.51 -8.57 42.70
C GLU A 183 7.12 -9.63 41.76
N GLY A 184 8.21 -10.28 42.18
CA GLY A 184 8.85 -11.35 41.40
C GLY A 184 9.86 -10.90 40.33
N ILE A 185 10.00 -11.72 39.28
CA ILE A 185 11.05 -11.65 38.22
C ILE A 185 10.93 -10.35 37.39
N GLU A 186 9.75 -9.74 37.40
CA GLU A 186 9.44 -8.49 36.72
C GLU A 186 10.19 -7.27 37.29
N LYS A 187 10.82 -7.38 38.47
CA LYS A 187 11.73 -6.35 38.99
C LYS A 187 12.92 -6.06 38.07
N LEU A 188 13.36 -7.02 37.26
CA LEU A 188 14.46 -6.83 36.31
C LEU A 188 14.10 -5.84 35.19
N TRP A 189 12.80 -5.60 34.96
CA TRP A 189 12.29 -4.70 33.93
C TRP A 189 11.79 -3.36 34.51
N LYS A 190 11.98 -3.13 35.81
CA LYS A 190 11.67 -1.85 36.46
C LYS A 190 12.80 -0.86 36.25
N LYS A 191 12.44 0.30 35.68
CA LYS A 191 13.28 1.50 35.70
C LYS A 191 12.46 2.63 36.29
N ASP A 192 12.97 3.24 37.36
CA ASP A 192 12.36 4.41 38.02
C ASP A 192 10.90 4.19 38.51
N GLY A 193 10.59 2.97 38.97
CA GLY A 193 9.24 2.62 39.47
C GLY A 193 8.19 2.34 38.40
N ARG A 194 8.56 2.46 37.11
CA ARG A 194 7.71 2.15 35.95
C ARG A 194 8.06 0.79 35.37
N ILE A 195 7.06 0.13 34.82
CA ILE A 195 7.22 -1.13 34.08
C ILE A 195 6.83 -0.88 32.64
N ASN A 196 7.78 -1.17 31.75
CA ASN A 196 7.52 -1.22 30.33
C ASN A 196 7.00 -2.62 30.00
N ALA A 197 5.73 -2.69 29.61
CA ALA A 197 5.09 -3.91 29.17
C ALA A 197 5.07 -3.93 27.63
N PRO A 198 6.04 -4.60 26.97
CA PRO A 198 5.94 -4.89 25.55
C PRO A 198 4.86 -5.93 25.29
N GLY A 199 4.26 -5.86 24.12
CA GLY A 199 3.17 -6.75 23.72
C GLY A 199 2.84 -6.68 22.24
N PHE A 200 1.85 -7.47 21.87
CA PHE A 200 1.24 -7.48 20.56
C PHE A 200 -0.09 -6.75 20.57
N ARG A 201 -0.45 -6.09 19.46
CA ARG A 201 -1.71 -5.35 19.30
C ARG A 201 -2.41 -5.80 18.03
N PHE A 202 -3.70 -6.11 18.14
CA PHE A 202 -4.56 -6.56 17.05
C PHE A 202 -5.78 -5.65 16.95
N PRO A 203 -5.71 -4.55 16.17
CA PRO A 203 -6.84 -3.66 15.95
C PRO A 203 -7.79 -4.20 14.88
N VAL A 204 -9.08 -3.92 15.06
CA VAL A 204 -10.13 -3.99 14.06
C VAL A 204 -10.91 -2.68 14.12
N GLY A 205 -11.19 -2.07 12.97
CA GLY A 205 -11.79 -0.75 12.97
C GLY A 205 -12.43 -0.33 11.66
N ILE A 206 -12.97 0.88 11.71
CA ILE A 206 -13.60 1.57 10.59
C ILE A 206 -12.89 2.90 10.35
N SER A 207 -12.74 3.24 9.08
CA SER A 207 -12.16 4.49 8.59
C SER A 207 -13.15 5.14 7.63
N LEU A 208 -13.48 6.41 7.89
CA LEU A 208 -14.37 7.25 7.11
C LEU A 208 -13.58 8.47 6.63
N PHE A 209 -13.30 8.53 5.33
CA PHE A 209 -12.75 9.74 4.73
C PHE A 209 -13.90 10.70 4.41
N VAL A 210 -13.97 11.81 5.16
CA VAL A 210 -14.95 12.88 4.94
C VAL A 210 -14.63 13.63 3.64
N ASN A 211 -13.34 13.76 3.34
CA ASN A 211 -12.79 14.23 2.09
C ASN A 211 -11.41 13.58 1.89
N GLU A 212 -10.68 13.97 0.85
CA GLU A 212 -9.35 13.42 0.52
C GLU A 212 -8.29 13.69 1.60
N SER A 213 -8.46 14.73 2.41
CA SER A 213 -7.49 15.18 3.41
C SER A 213 -7.88 14.85 4.85
N PHE A 214 -9.10 14.39 5.12
CA PHE A 214 -9.58 14.20 6.51
C PHE A 214 -10.27 12.84 6.72
N GLU A 215 -9.70 12.05 7.63
CA GLU A 215 -10.19 10.74 8.05
C GLU A 215 -10.74 10.82 9.47
N LEU A 216 -11.95 10.31 9.69
CA LEU A 216 -12.47 9.90 10.98
C LEU A 216 -12.29 8.39 11.14
N PHE A 217 -11.86 7.93 12.30
CA PHE A 217 -11.68 6.50 12.55
C PHE A 217 -12.21 6.08 13.91
N GLY A 218 -12.57 4.80 14.01
CA GLY A 218 -12.82 4.13 15.28
C GLY A 218 -12.19 2.74 15.26
N ASP A 219 -11.52 2.37 16.34
CA ASP A 219 -10.85 1.08 16.50
C ASP A 219 -11.26 0.37 17.80
N LEU A 220 -11.36 -0.96 17.72
CA LEU A 220 -11.36 -1.88 18.84
C LEU A 220 -10.09 -2.70 18.74
N SER A 221 -9.37 -2.87 19.84
CA SER A 221 -8.06 -3.50 19.80
C SER A 221 -7.84 -4.46 20.97
N LEU A 222 -7.29 -5.62 20.64
CA LEU A 222 -6.83 -6.60 21.60
C LEU A 222 -5.32 -6.44 21.79
N ASN A 223 -4.90 -6.11 23.00
CA ASN A 223 -3.49 -6.00 23.37
C ASN A 223 -3.10 -7.20 24.21
N MET A 224 -2.02 -7.88 23.84
CA MET A 224 -1.44 -9.00 24.58
C MET A 224 -0.05 -8.64 25.09
N PHE A 225 0.10 -8.44 26.39
CA PHE A 225 1.36 -8.05 27.03
C PHE A 225 2.14 -9.28 27.48
N LEU A 226 3.46 -9.26 27.26
CA LEU A 226 4.38 -10.36 27.63
C LEU A 226 4.73 -10.38 29.12
N VAL A 227 4.51 -9.25 29.82
CA VAL A 227 4.80 -9.06 31.24
C VAL A 227 3.64 -8.36 31.92
N GLY A 228 3.45 -8.61 33.21
CA GLY A 228 2.37 -8.09 34.02
C GLY A 228 1.24 -9.10 34.27
N SER A 229 0.52 -8.90 35.38
CA SER A 229 -0.53 -9.81 35.87
C SER A 229 -1.78 -9.91 34.98
N ASN A 230 -2.00 -8.94 34.09
CA ASN A 230 -3.10 -8.93 33.13
C ASN A 230 -2.55 -8.91 31.70
N SER A 231 -2.32 -10.11 31.16
CA SER A 231 -1.70 -10.32 29.85
C SER A 231 -2.58 -9.90 28.68
N VAL A 232 -3.90 -9.71 28.86
CA VAL A 232 -4.82 -9.33 27.78
C VAL A 232 -5.62 -8.10 28.16
N ARG A 233 -5.68 -7.10 27.26
CA ARG A 233 -6.49 -5.89 27.43
C ARG A 233 -7.28 -5.58 26.16
N LEU A 234 -8.52 -5.19 26.33
CA LEU A 234 -9.36 -4.63 25.27
C LEU A 234 -9.37 -3.12 25.37
N ASN A 235 -9.07 -2.47 24.24
CA ASN A 235 -9.04 -1.02 24.11
C ASN A 235 -9.99 -0.57 23.00
N ALA A 236 -10.48 0.65 23.12
CA ALA A 236 -11.27 1.32 22.10
C ALA A 236 -10.74 2.75 21.92
N ALA A 237 -10.61 3.20 20.67
CA ALA A 237 -10.35 4.59 20.38
C ALA A 237 -11.23 5.11 19.24
N ILE A 238 -11.42 6.42 19.26
CA ILE A 238 -12.02 7.17 18.16
C ILE A 238 -11.13 8.38 17.89
N GLY A 239 -11.03 8.81 16.65
CA GLY A 239 -10.14 9.93 16.33
C GLY A 239 -10.32 10.49 14.94
N GLY A 240 -9.50 11.48 14.65
CA GLY A 240 -9.43 12.14 13.35
C GLY A 240 -7.98 12.37 12.92
N ARG A 241 -7.71 12.27 11.62
CA ARG A 241 -6.39 12.50 11.01
C ARG A 241 -6.52 13.42 9.80
N TYR A 242 -5.56 14.31 9.66
CA TYR A 242 -5.37 15.15 8.48
C TYR A 242 -4.21 14.63 7.64
N TYR A 243 -4.43 14.44 6.35
CA TYR A 243 -3.49 13.87 5.37
C TYR A 243 -2.82 14.96 4.53
N PHE A 244 -1.51 14.79 4.33
CA PHE A 244 -0.64 15.69 3.58
C PHE A 244 0.29 14.96 2.63
#